data_AF-L1QJ74-F1
#
_entry.id   AF-L1QJ74-F1
#
_cell.length_a   1.000
_cell.length_b   1.000
_cell.length_c   1.000
_cell.angle_alpha   90.00
_cell.angle_beta   90.00
_cell.angle_gamma   90.00
#
_symmetry.space_group_name_H-M   'P 1'
#
loop_
_entity.id
_entity.type
_entity.pdbx_description
1 polymer ?
#
loop_
_entity_poly.entity_id
_entity_poly.type
_entity_poly.pdbx_seq_one_letter_code
_entity_poly.pdbx_strand_id
1 'polypeptide(L)'
;MVKKSNSLKKNNIYMVLIEEEMGVRDLLTETGIFKEIDGVLTLDYKIDPEMVRTEECKKAYIRGAFIGGGSITNPEKTYHLEFVTHSEEYAIDLCKLINSFGLNSKVIQRKNSFIIYIKEGEQIVDLLNIVGAHTSLLELENIRIMKEMRNNVNRLVNCETANLSKTVNAAVRQVESIKLIQSTIGLKRLPKNLQEVAELRLSYPDESLKELGEMLDPPVGKSGINHRLRKIEKIAEEIRSGNY
;
A
#
# COMPACT_ATOMS: atom_id res chain seq x y z
N MET A 1 -43.01 -5.51 -2.58
CA MET A 1 -43.44 -6.93 -2.53
C MET A 1 -42.30 -7.80 -2.01
N VAL A 2 -42.57 -8.80 -1.16
CA VAL A 2 -41.55 -9.76 -0.67
C VAL A 2 -41.75 -11.10 -1.35
N LYS A 3 -40.73 -11.62 -2.03
CA LYS A 3 -40.73 -12.93 -2.68
C LYS A 3 -39.61 -13.79 -2.08
N LYS A 4 -39.85 -15.07 -1.78
CA LYS A 4 -38.77 -15.98 -1.38
C LYS A 4 -38.04 -16.51 -2.62
N SER A 5 -36.70 -16.51 -2.56
CA SER A 5 -35.86 -17.13 -3.60
C SER A 5 -36.22 -18.61 -3.78
N ASN A 6 -36.29 -19.07 -5.04
CA ASN A 6 -36.43 -20.50 -5.39
C ASN A 6 -35.12 -21.29 -5.26
N SER A 7 -34.01 -20.66 -4.82
CA SER A 7 -32.74 -21.35 -4.57
C SER A 7 -32.70 -22.00 -3.18
N LEU A 8 -31.80 -22.99 -3.02
CA LEU A 8 -31.58 -23.73 -1.76
C LEU A 8 -31.33 -22.82 -0.54
N LYS A 9 -30.86 -21.59 -0.74
CA LYS A 9 -30.82 -20.54 0.29
C LYS A 9 -32.05 -19.64 0.13
N LYS A 10 -33.06 -19.87 0.99
CA LYS A 10 -34.35 -19.15 1.04
C LYS A 10 -34.19 -17.68 1.50
N ASN A 11 -33.47 -16.88 0.73
CA ASN A 11 -33.35 -15.44 1.00
C ASN A 11 -34.65 -14.72 0.60
N ASN A 12 -35.01 -13.69 1.37
CA ASN A 12 -36.09 -12.78 1.02
C ASN A 12 -35.59 -11.83 -0.09
N ILE A 13 -36.33 -11.78 -1.19
CA ILE A 13 -36.15 -10.83 -2.28
C ILE A 13 -37.18 -9.73 -2.07
N TYR A 14 -36.69 -8.51 -1.85
CA TYR A 14 -37.52 -7.32 -1.74
C TYR A 14 -37.58 -6.68 -3.13
N MET A 15 -38.79 -6.55 -3.67
CA MET A 15 -39.04 -5.87 -4.94
C MET A 15 -39.79 -4.57 -4.67
N VAL A 16 -39.27 -3.48 -5.22
CA VAL A 16 -39.98 -2.21 -5.34
C VAL A 16 -40.58 -2.19 -6.75
N LEU A 17 -41.90 -2.02 -6.83
CA LEU A 17 -42.62 -1.82 -8.08
C LEU A 17 -43.09 -0.37 -8.09
N ILE A 18 -42.81 0.33 -9.18
CA ILE A 18 -43.30 1.69 -9.43
C ILE A 18 -44.15 1.59 -10.69
N GLU A 19 -45.43 1.88 -10.57
CA GLU A 19 -46.41 1.77 -11.65
C GLU A 19 -46.50 3.09 -12.43
N GLU A 20 -47.09 3.06 -13.64
CA GLU A 20 -47.25 4.25 -14.48
C GLU A 20 -48.06 5.34 -13.77
N GLU A 21 -49.10 4.93 -13.03
CA GLU A 21 -49.94 5.80 -12.20
C GLU A 21 -49.16 6.49 -11.06
N MET A 22 -47.98 5.97 -10.70
CA MET A 22 -47.08 6.59 -9.72
C MET A 22 -46.13 7.62 -10.35
N GLY A 23 -46.26 7.90 -11.65
CA GLY A 23 -45.48 8.92 -12.35
C GLY A 23 -44.09 8.47 -12.84
N VAL A 24 -43.84 7.16 -12.96
CA VAL A 24 -42.52 6.66 -13.41
C VAL A 24 -42.14 7.15 -14.80
N ARG A 25 -43.11 7.27 -15.71
CA ARG A 25 -42.88 7.74 -17.08
C ARG A 25 -42.42 9.19 -17.11
N ASP A 26 -43.10 10.04 -16.35
CA ASP A 26 -42.76 11.46 -16.24
C ASP A 26 -41.37 11.62 -15.62
N LEU A 27 -41.07 10.87 -14.55
CA LEU A 27 -39.74 10.86 -13.92
C LEU A 27 -38.64 10.43 -14.89
N LEU A 28 -38.83 9.35 -15.65
CA LEU A 28 -37.84 8.87 -16.62
C LEU A 28 -37.65 9.84 -17.78
N THR A 29 -38.70 10.57 -18.16
CA THR A 29 -38.62 11.61 -19.20
C THR A 29 -37.90 12.86 -18.67
N GLU A 30 -38.23 13.31 -17.46
CA GLU A 30 -37.60 14.47 -16.80
C GLU A 30 -36.10 14.25 -16.55
N THR A 31 -35.72 13.01 -16.21
CA THR A 31 -34.31 12.63 -16.00
C THR A 31 -33.54 12.40 -17.31
N GLY A 32 -34.20 12.51 -18.47
CA GLY A 32 -33.59 12.32 -19.78
C GLY A 32 -33.29 10.85 -20.16
N ILE A 33 -33.70 9.89 -19.33
CA ILE A 33 -33.53 8.44 -19.57
C ILE A 33 -34.48 7.99 -20.69
N PHE A 34 -35.69 8.56 -20.73
CA PHE A 34 -36.63 8.39 -21.82
C PHE A 34 -36.59 9.59 -22.77
N LYS A 35 -36.38 9.30 -24.05
CA LYS A 35 -36.48 10.29 -25.13
C LYS A 35 -37.46 9.82 -26.18
N GLU A 36 -38.32 10.74 -26.60
CA GLU A 36 -39.23 10.52 -27.72
C GLU A 36 -38.56 10.99 -29.02
N ILE A 37 -38.29 10.04 -29.91
CA ILE A 37 -37.71 10.30 -31.23
C ILE A 37 -38.71 9.80 -32.27
N ASP A 38 -39.19 10.70 -33.13
CA ASP A 38 -40.19 10.40 -34.16
C ASP A 38 -41.47 9.70 -33.65
N GLY A 39 -41.91 10.06 -32.42
CA GLY A 39 -43.09 9.47 -31.78
C GLY A 39 -42.85 8.11 -31.10
N VAL A 40 -41.59 7.66 -31.02
CA VAL A 40 -41.19 6.40 -30.36
C VAL A 40 -40.40 6.70 -29.09
N LEU A 41 -40.83 6.11 -27.98
CA LEU A 41 -40.13 6.17 -26.70
C LEU A 41 -38.88 5.28 -26.76
N THR A 42 -37.72 5.87 -26.54
CA THR A 42 -36.41 5.21 -26.57
C THR A 42 -35.65 5.43 -25.26
N LEU A 43 -34.79 4.47 -24.90
CA LEU A 43 -33.86 4.60 -23.78
C LEU A 43 -32.60 5.32 -24.26
N ASP A 44 -32.29 6.46 -23.65
CA ASP A 44 -31.00 7.12 -23.80
C ASP A 44 -30.09 6.71 -22.63
N TYR A 45 -28.91 6.20 -22.97
CA TYR A 45 -27.92 5.76 -21.99
C TYR A 45 -26.82 6.80 -21.77
N LYS A 46 -26.91 7.97 -22.41
CA LYS A 46 -26.01 9.10 -22.14
C LYS A 46 -26.48 9.87 -20.93
N ILE A 47 -25.56 10.60 -20.33
CA ILE A 47 -25.91 11.55 -19.27
C ILE A 47 -26.49 12.80 -19.94
N ASP A 48 -27.75 13.13 -19.63
CA ASP A 48 -28.37 14.35 -20.12
C ASP A 48 -27.59 15.58 -19.60
N PRO A 49 -27.12 16.49 -20.49
CA PRO A 49 -26.39 17.69 -20.08
C PRO A 49 -27.12 18.57 -19.07
N GLU A 50 -28.45 18.62 -19.11
CA GLU A 50 -29.24 19.41 -18.14
C GLU A 50 -29.14 18.83 -16.72
N MET A 51 -29.01 17.50 -16.60
CA MET A 51 -28.85 16.81 -15.31
C MET A 51 -27.50 17.07 -14.64
N VAL A 52 -26.53 17.62 -15.39
CA VAL A 52 -25.16 17.90 -14.92
C VAL A 52 -24.74 19.35 -15.19
N ARG A 53 -25.72 20.25 -15.32
CA ARG A 53 -25.52 21.66 -15.69
C ARG A 53 -24.70 22.47 -14.70
N THR A 54 -24.88 22.24 -13.39
CA THR A 54 -24.12 22.91 -12.32
C THR A 54 -23.23 21.93 -11.57
N GLU A 55 -22.24 22.43 -10.84
CA GLU A 55 -21.38 21.60 -9.98
C GLU A 55 -22.17 20.81 -8.93
N GLU A 56 -23.22 21.39 -8.36
CA GLU A 56 -24.12 20.71 -7.42
C GLU A 56 -24.90 19.58 -8.10
N CYS A 57 -25.38 19.81 -9.32
CA CYS A 57 -26.05 18.78 -10.13
C CYS A 57 -25.09 17.62 -10.44
N LYS A 58 -23.84 17.91 -10.84
CA LYS A 58 -22.80 16.89 -11.06
C LYS A 58 -22.55 16.05 -9.80
N LYS A 59 -22.40 16.70 -8.63
CA LYS A 59 -22.22 16.01 -7.34
C LYS A 59 -23.42 15.13 -7.01
N ALA A 60 -24.64 15.64 -7.18
CA ALA A 60 -25.87 14.89 -6.95
C ALA A 60 -25.98 13.68 -7.89
N TYR A 61 -25.60 13.84 -9.17
CA TYR A 61 -25.58 12.79 -10.16
C TYR A 61 -24.60 11.67 -9.77
N ILE A 62 -23.35 12.01 -9.44
CA ILE A 62 -22.33 11.04 -9.02
C ILE A 62 -22.78 10.32 -7.74
N ARG A 63 -23.39 11.03 -6.78
CA ARG A 63 -23.97 10.42 -5.57
C ARG A 63 -25.06 9.40 -5.93
N GLY A 64 -25.98 9.75 -6.83
CA GLY A 64 -27.01 8.85 -7.32
C GLY A 64 -26.42 7.61 -8.00
N ALA A 65 -25.43 7.81 -8.88
CA ALA A 65 -24.71 6.72 -9.54
C ALA A 65 -23.99 5.81 -8.53
N PHE A 66 -23.42 6.38 -7.47
CA PHE A 66 -22.72 5.60 -6.44
C PHE A 66 -23.70 4.74 -5.63
N ILE A 67 -24.88 5.27 -5.29
CA ILE A 67 -25.93 4.50 -4.62
C ILE A 67 -26.48 3.39 -5.54
N GLY A 68 -26.65 3.68 -6.83
CA GLY A 68 -27.25 2.75 -7.79
C GLY A 68 -26.33 1.62 -8.27
N GLY A 69 -25.03 1.88 -8.39
CA GLY A 69 -24.08 0.89 -8.93
C GLY A 69 -22.66 1.01 -8.40
N GLY A 70 -22.43 1.84 -7.38
CA GLY A 70 -21.13 2.05 -6.76
C GLY A 70 -20.81 1.04 -5.65
N SER A 71 -19.53 0.76 -5.45
CA SER A 71 -19.04 0.02 -4.29
C SER A 71 -17.59 0.36 -3.96
N ILE A 72 -17.21 0.13 -2.71
CA ILE A 72 -15.83 0.27 -2.23
C ILE A 72 -15.41 -1.07 -1.64
N THR A 73 -14.27 -1.59 -2.10
CA THR A 73 -13.64 -2.76 -1.49
C THR A 73 -13.09 -2.38 -0.12
N ASN A 74 -13.12 -3.30 0.85
CA ASN A 74 -12.59 -3.05 2.19
C ASN A 74 -11.17 -2.43 2.09
N PRO A 75 -11.00 -1.17 2.51
CA PRO A 75 -9.76 -0.42 2.30
C PRO A 75 -8.61 -0.93 3.16
N GLU A 76 -8.86 -1.75 4.18
CA GLU A 76 -7.81 -2.48 4.89
C GLU A 76 -7.09 -3.47 3.97
N LYS A 77 -7.78 -4.04 2.99
CA LYS A 77 -7.21 -4.98 2.02
C LYS A 77 -6.61 -4.24 0.83
N THR A 78 -7.43 -3.51 0.08
CA THR A 78 -7.02 -2.80 -1.14
C THR A 78 -7.87 -1.57 -1.37
N TYR A 79 -7.27 -0.53 -1.92
CA TYR A 79 -8.01 0.64 -2.40
C TYR A 79 -8.61 0.32 -3.76
N HIS A 80 -9.93 0.24 -3.80
CA HIS A 80 -10.67 0.03 -5.04
C HIS A 80 -12.10 0.52 -4.84
N LEU A 81 -12.44 1.58 -5.56
CA LEU A 81 -13.80 2.07 -5.72
C LEU A 81 -14.23 1.78 -7.16
N GLU A 82 -15.44 1.27 -7.34
CA GLU A 82 -15.99 1.00 -8.66
C GLU A 82 -17.46 1.36 -8.81
N PHE A 83 -17.86 1.68 -10.03
CA PHE A 83 -19.24 1.76 -10.50
C PHE A 83 -19.45 0.70 -11.58
N VAL A 84 -20.56 -0.03 -11.54
CA VAL A 84 -20.90 -1.07 -12.52
C VAL A 84 -22.10 -0.66 -13.36
N THR A 85 -21.98 -0.74 -14.68
CA THR A 85 -23.06 -0.49 -15.64
C THR A 85 -23.03 -1.48 -16.80
N HIS A 86 -24.11 -1.57 -17.58
CA HIS A 86 -24.21 -2.42 -18.78
C HIS A 86 -24.12 -1.61 -20.09
N SER A 87 -24.05 -0.28 -20.01
CA SER A 87 -23.88 0.60 -21.17
C SER A 87 -22.46 1.16 -21.22
N GLU A 88 -21.79 0.99 -22.35
CA GLU A 88 -20.48 1.56 -22.60
C GLU A 88 -20.53 3.09 -22.67
N GLU A 89 -21.53 3.63 -23.36
CA GLU A 89 -21.72 5.07 -23.53
C GLU A 89 -21.89 5.74 -22.17
N TYR A 90 -22.74 5.15 -21.31
CA TYR A 90 -22.91 5.62 -19.93
C TYR A 90 -21.61 5.57 -19.14
N ALA A 91 -20.84 4.49 -19.28
CA ALA A 91 -19.58 4.34 -18.55
C ALA A 91 -18.56 5.40 -18.94
N ILE A 92 -18.49 5.73 -20.23
CA ILE A 92 -17.61 6.78 -20.76
C ILE A 92 -18.05 8.16 -20.25
N ASP A 93 -19.35 8.46 -20.28
CA ASP A 93 -19.88 9.75 -19.82
C ASP A 93 -19.71 9.92 -18.30
N LEU A 94 -20.01 8.89 -17.51
CA LEU A 94 -19.81 8.92 -16.06
C LEU A 94 -18.33 9.07 -15.70
N CYS A 95 -17.42 8.40 -16.43
CA CYS A 95 -15.98 8.55 -16.26
C CYS A 95 -15.54 9.99 -16.51
N LYS A 96 -16.00 10.63 -17.61
CA LYS A 96 -15.71 12.05 -17.90
C LYS A 96 -16.27 12.97 -16.82
N LEU A 97 -17.50 12.71 -16.36
CA LEU A 97 -18.14 13.48 -15.30
C LEU A 97 -17.34 13.42 -13.99
N ILE A 98 -16.92 12.23 -13.56
CA ILE A 98 -16.09 12.03 -12.38
C ILE A 98 -14.75 12.75 -12.55
N ASN A 99 -14.11 12.61 -13.72
CA ASN A 99 -12.81 13.21 -13.99
C ASN A 99 -12.87 14.74 -14.14
N SER A 100 -14.05 15.33 -14.34
CA SER A 100 -14.23 16.79 -14.31
C SER A 100 -13.91 17.42 -12.95
N PHE A 101 -13.88 16.62 -11.89
CA PHE A 101 -13.43 17.02 -10.55
C PHE A 101 -11.91 16.82 -10.31
N GLY A 102 -11.13 16.52 -11.35
CA GLY A 102 -9.68 16.29 -11.23
C GLY A 102 -9.29 14.88 -10.79
N LEU A 103 -10.24 13.94 -10.78
CA LEU A 103 -10.01 12.53 -10.50
C LEU A 103 -9.47 11.79 -11.74
N ASN A 104 -8.91 10.60 -11.53
CA ASN A 104 -8.34 9.74 -12.57
C ASN A 104 -9.07 8.39 -12.64
N SER A 105 -10.40 8.45 -12.74
CA SER A 105 -11.22 7.26 -12.96
C SER A 105 -10.99 6.69 -14.36
N LYS A 106 -11.10 5.36 -14.48
CA LYS A 106 -10.86 4.60 -15.71
C LYS A 106 -12.00 3.64 -15.98
N VAL A 107 -12.27 3.37 -17.26
CA VAL A 107 -13.26 2.37 -17.69
C VAL A 107 -12.56 1.07 -18.08
N ILE A 108 -13.14 -0.07 -17.69
CA ILE A 108 -12.74 -1.39 -18.17
C ILE A 108 -13.98 -2.24 -18.45
N GLN A 109 -13.96 -3.01 -19.53
CA GLN A 109 -14.99 -4.01 -19.82
C GLN A 109 -14.71 -5.30 -19.04
N ARG A 110 -15.73 -5.83 -18.36
CA ARG A 110 -15.68 -7.10 -17.63
C ARG A 110 -16.94 -7.92 -17.95
N LYS A 111 -16.79 -8.97 -18.74
CA LYS A 111 -17.91 -9.77 -19.27
C LYS A 111 -18.89 -8.85 -20.02
N ASN A 112 -20.17 -8.84 -19.65
CA ASN A 112 -21.21 -7.99 -20.24
C ASN A 112 -21.41 -6.64 -19.52
N SER A 113 -20.47 -6.25 -18.66
CA SER A 113 -20.57 -5.00 -17.89
C SER A 113 -19.33 -4.12 -18.13
N PHE A 114 -19.50 -2.82 -17.89
CA PHE A 114 -18.45 -1.82 -17.89
C PHE A 114 -18.26 -1.33 -16.46
N ILE A 115 -17.00 -1.25 -16.05
CA ILE A 115 -16.60 -0.88 -14.68
C ILE A 115 -15.81 0.42 -14.75
N ILE A 116 -16.32 1.45 -14.09
CA ILE A 116 -15.62 2.72 -13.87
C ILE A 116 -14.93 2.61 -12.51
N TYR A 117 -13.61 2.76 -12.42
CA TYR A 117 -12.89 2.50 -11.18
C TYR A 117 -11.82 3.54 -10.83
N ILE A 118 -11.54 3.66 -9.53
CA ILE A 118 -10.45 4.45 -8.93
C ILE A 118 -9.67 3.54 -7.96
N LYS A 119 -8.34 3.55 -8.04
CA LYS A 119 -7.44 2.73 -7.19
C LYS A 119 -6.57 3.54 -6.24
N GLU A 120 -6.50 4.86 -6.40
CA GLU A 120 -5.71 5.73 -5.52
C GLU A 120 -6.55 6.10 -4.30
N GLY A 121 -6.03 5.81 -3.09
CA GLY A 121 -6.78 6.03 -1.84
C GLY A 121 -7.19 7.48 -1.61
N GLU A 122 -6.36 8.43 -2.05
CA GLU A 122 -6.64 9.87 -1.99
C GLU A 122 -7.82 10.26 -2.87
N GLN A 123 -7.83 9.79 -4.11
CA GLN A 123 -8.93 10.05 -5.03
C GLN A 123 -10.24 9.38 -4.59
N ILE A 124 -10.17 8.24 -3.89
CA ILE A 124 -11.36 7.63 -3.27
C ILE A 124 -11.91 8.53 -2.16
N VAL A 125 -11.04 9.14 -1.35
CA VAL A 125 -11.41 10.13 -0.32
C VAL A 125 -12.05 11.36 -0.96
N ASP A 126 -11.47 11.88 -2.04
CA ASP A 126 -12.03 13.01 -2.78
C ASP A 126 -13.42 12.68 -3.36
N LEU A 127 -13.60 11.48 -3.92
CA LEU A 127 -14.92 11.05 -4.40
C LEU A 127 -15.93 10.92 -3.26
N LEU A 128 -15.53 10.37 -2.10
CA LEU A 128 -16.40 10.33 -0.91
C LEU A 128 -16.81 11.74 -0.45
N ASN A 129 -15.92 12.73 -0.58
CA ASN A 129 -16.24 14.12 -0.31
C ASN A 129 -17.25 14.69 -1.32
N ILE A 130 -17.07 14.43 -2.61
CA ILE A 130 -17.98 14.83 -3.69
C ILE A 130 -19.39 14.29 -3.45
N VAL A 131 -19.53 13.03 -3.06
CA VAL A 131 -20.84 12.42 -2.78
C VAL A 131 -21.38 12.75 -1.39
N GLY A 132 -20.61 13.42 -0.52
CA GLY A 132 -21.04 13.85 0.82
C GLY A 132 -20.98 12.74 1.89
N ALA A 133 -20.21 11.68 1.67
CA ALA A 133 -20.06 10.55 2.60
C ALA A 133 -18.94 10.80 3.63
N HIS A 134 -19.06 11.88 4.41
CA HIS A 134 -17.99 12.36 5.31
C HIS A 134 -17.59 11.35 6.39
N THR A 135 -18.51 10.54 6.90
CA THR A 135 -18.18 9.52 7.92
C THR A 135 -17.29 8.43 7.34
N SER A 136 -17.66 7.86 6.19
CA SER A 136 -16.84 6.87 5.48
C SER A 136 -15.52 7.44 4.98
N LEU A 137 -15.49 8.73 4.65
CA LEU A 137 -14.26 9.45 4.32
C LEU A 137 -13.29 9.44 5.51
N LEU A 138 -13.74 9.85 6.70
CA LEU A 138 -12.90 9.89 7.89
C LEU A 138 -12.40 8.48 8.29
N GLU A 139 -13.25 7.47 8.15
CA GLU A 139 -12.85 6.07 8.36
C GLU A 139 -11.75 5.64 7.37
N LEU A 140 -11.88 6.00 6.10
CA LEU A 140 -10.87 5.69 5.08
C LEU A 140 -9.54 6.40 5.36
N GLU A 141 -9.59 7.67 5.75
CA GLU A 141 -8.40 8.43 6.15
C GLU A 141 -7.68 7.81 7.36
N ASN A 142 -8.41 7.41 8.40
CA ASN A 142 -7.84 6.71 9.54
C ASN A 142 -7.12 5.43 9.12
N ILE A 143 -7.71 4.65 8.21
CA ILE A 143 -7.10 3.42 7.67
C ILE A 143 -5.82 3.74 6.88
N ARG A 144 -5.82 4.83 6.07
CA ARG A 144 -4.63 5.28 5.33
C ARG A 144 -3.48 5.62 6.28
N ILE A 145 -3.75 6.45 7.29
CA ILE A 145 -2.77 6.87 8.30
C ILE A 145 -2.18 5.66 9.02
N MET A 146 -3.03 4.74 9.48
CA MET A 146 -2.57 3.55 10.21
C MET A 146 -1.72 2.62 9.33
N LYS A 147 -2.06 2.47 8.05
CA LYS A 147 -1.25 1.71 7.09
C LYS A 147 0.11 2.36 6.85
N GLU A 148 0.14 3.68 6.68
CA GLU A 148 1.39 4.41 6.49
C GLU A 148 2.30 4.29 7.71
N MET A 149 1.78 4.52 8.92
CA MET A 149 2.53 4.36 10.16
C MET A 149 3.08 2.93 10.30
N ARG A 150 2.26 1.91 10.07
CA ARG A 150 2.71 0.50 10.14
C ARG A 150 3.82 0.22 9.13
N ASN A 151 3.70 0.72 7.90
CA ASN A 151 4.72 0.54 6.87
C ASN A 151 6.03 1.25 7.23
N ASN A 152 5.96 2.44 7.80
CA ASN A 152 7.12 3.19 8.27
C ASN A 152 7.83 2.46 9.43
N VAL A 153 7.07 1.98 10.42
CA VAL A 153 7.61 1.18 11.53
C VAL A 153 8.26 -0.11 11.01
N ASN A 154 7.58 -0.85 10.12
CA ASN A 154 8.13 -2.06 9.53
C ASN A 154 9.45 -1.81 8.80
N ARG A 155 9.55 -0.71 8.04
CA ARG A 155 10.80 -0.32 7.36
C ARG A 155 11.91 -0.01 8.36
N LEU A 156 11.59 0.72 9.43
CA LEU A 156 12.56 1.06 10.48
C LEU A 156 13.08 -0.20 11.18
N VAL A 157 12.17 -1.05 11.68
CA VAL A 157 12.51 -2.30 12.39
C VAL A 157 13.29 -3.24 11.48
N ASN A 158 12.93 -3.36 10.21
CA ASN A 158 13.68 -4.19 9.25
C ASN A 158 15.11 -3.66 9.04
N CYS A 159 15.29 -2.34 8.95
CA CYS A 159 16.60 -1.72 8.82
C CYS A 159 17.47 -1.97 10.06
N GLU A 160 16.92 -1.74 11.26
CA GLU A 160 17.61 -1.99 12.52
C GLU A 160 17.99 -3.46 12.69
N THR A 161 17.05 -4.37 12.44
CA THR A 161 17.28 -5.82 12.53
C THR A 161 18.37 -6.26 11.56
N ALA A 162 18.37 -5.77 10.32
CA ALA A 162 19.42 -6.08 9.35
C ALA A 162 20.80 -5.53 9.77
N ASN A 163 20.85 -4.33 10.35
CA ASN A 163 22.11 -3.74 10.84
C ASN A 163 22.64 -4.48 12.07
N LEU A 164 21.77 -4.86 13.00
CA LEU A 164 22.11 -5.65 14.18
C LEU A 164 22.65 -7.02 13.74
N SER A 165 21.94 -7.72 12.85
CA SER A 165 22.39 -9.03 12.33
C SER A 165 23.76 -8.96 11.66
N LYS A 166 24.02 -7.94 10.82
CA LYS A 166 25.35 -7.72 10.23
C LYS A 166 26.44 -7.51 11.28
N THR A 167 26.12 -6.77 12.34
CA THR A 167 27.05 -6.46 13.44
C THR A 167 27.39 -7.73 14.24
N VAL A 168 26.36 -8.50 14.61
CA VAL A 168 26.52 -9.79 15.32
C VAL A 168 27.31 -10.79 14.47
N ASN A 169 26.99 -10.93 13.18
CA ASN A 169 27.72 -11.85 12.31
C ASN A 169 29.19 -11.43 12.09
N ALA A 170 29.48 -10.13 12.07
CA ALA A 170 30.86 -9.64 12.02
C ALA A 170 31.59 -9.94 13.34
N ALA A 171 30.94 -9.67 14.48
CA ALA A 171 31.46 -9.96 15.81
C ALA A 171 31.87 -11.43 15.98
N VAL A 172 30.98 -12.36 15.63
CA VAL A 172 31.23 -13.80 15.70
C VAL A 172 32.42 -14.21 14.83
N ARG A 173 32.42 -13.77 13.55
CA ARG A 173 33.50 -14.08 12.59
C ARG A 173 34.87 -13.56 13.04
N GLN A 174 34.90 -12.36 13.62
CA GLN A 174 36.12 -11.77 14.18
C GLN A 174 36.66 -12.62 15.33
N VAL A 175 35.80 -13.01 16.27
CA VAL A 175 36.17 -13.88 17.39
C VAL A 175 36.69 -15.22 16.91
N GLU A 176 36.02 -15.86 15.96
CA GLU A 176 36.48 -17.14 15.37
C GLU A 176 37.83 -17.00 14.68
N SER A 177 38.04 -15.93 13.92
CA SER A 177 39.29 -15.65 13.22
C SER A 177 40.44 -15.42 14.21
N ILE A 178 40.19 -14.68 15.30
CA ILE A 178 41.19 -14.47 16.35
C ILE A 178 41.51 -15.79 17.07
N LYS A 179 40.50 -16.61 17.41
CA LYS A 179 40.71 -17.92 18.04
C LYS A 179 41.55 -18.85 17.19
N LEU A 180 41.32 -18.87 15.87
CA LEU A 180 42.13 -19.65 14.94
C LEU A 180 43.60 -19.22 14.96
N ILE A 181 43.86 -17.91 14.89
CA ILE A 181 45.23 -17.37 14.95
C ILE A 181 45.88 -17.76 16.30
N GLN A 182 45.14 -17.62 17.40
CA GLN A 182 45.62 -17.96 18.73
C GLN A 182 46.03 -19.42 18.84
N SER A 183 45.25 -20.36 18.27
CA SER A 183 45.56 -21.79 18.32
C SER A 183 46.69 -22.22 17.39
N THR A 184 46.86 -21.57 16.24
CA THR A 184 47.81 -22.02 15.20
C THR A 184 49.19 -21.41 15.38
N ILE A 185 49.27 -20.08 15.51
CA ILE A 185 50.55 -19.35 15.49
C ILE A 185 50.80 -18.55 16.76
N GLY A 186 49.75 -18.35 17.57
CA GLY A 186 49.75 -17.54 18.78
C GLY A 186 49.61 -16.04 18.51
N LEU A 187 48.81 -15.34 19.33
CA LEU A 187 48.54 -13.91 19.15
C LEU A 187 49.79 -13.03 19.25
N LYS A 188 50.82 -13.46 19.98
CA LYS A 188 52.10 -12.74 20.12
C LYS A 188 52.89 -12.60 18.82
N ARG A 189 52.55 -13.38 17.78
CA ARG A 189 53.16 -13.24 16.45
C ARG A 189 52.52 -12.13 15.62
N LEU A 190 51.36 -11.62 16.03
CA LEU A 190 50.75 -10.47 15.38
C LEU A 190 51.54 -9.19 15.71
N PRO A 191 51.58 -8.20 14.79
CA PRO A 191 52.01 -6.86 15.12
C PRO A 191 51.28 -6.32 16.35
N LYS A 192 52.00 -5.60 17.23
CA LYS A 192 51.49 -5.17 18.55
C LYS A 192 50.10 -4.49 18.49
N ASN A 193 49.89 -3.63 17.50
CA ASN A 193 48.62 -2.94 17.28
C ASN A 193 47.44 -3.85 16.88
N LEU A 194 47.70 -5.02 16.27
CA LEU A 194 46.70 -6.04 15.97
C LEU A 194 46.50 -6.98 17.15
N GLN A 195 47.57 -7.32 17.87
CA GLN A 195 47.51 -8.13 19.08
C GLN A 195 46.60 -7.49 20.14
N GLU A 196 46.80 -6.20 20.44
CA GLU A 196 45.99 -5.45 21.42
C GLU A 196 44.48 -5.50 21.06
N VAL A 197 44.15 -5.34 19.78
CA VAL A 197 42.75 -5.41 19.31
C VAL A 197 42.19 -6.83 19.36
N ALA A 198 43.01 -7.83 19.05
CA ALA A 198 42.62 -9.24 19.13
C ALA A 198 42.30 -9.65 20.57
N GLU A 199 43.13 -9.24 21.53
CA GLU A 199 42.96 -9.52 22.96
C GLU A 199 41.72 -8.80 23.52
N LEU A 200 41.53 -7.53 23.19
CA LEU A 200 40.32 -6.78 23.58
C LEU A 200 39.06 -7.41 22.99
N ARG A 201 39.07 -7.80 21.72
CA ARG A 201 37.89 -8.40 21.08
C ARG A 201 37.51 -9.75 21.67
N LEU A 202 38.47 -10.56 22.11
CA LEU A 202 38.20 -11.81 22.83
C LEU A 202 37.66 -11.57 24.24
N SER A 203 38.19 -10.56 24.93
CA SER A 203 37.79 -10.21 26.29
C SER A 203 36.41 -9.58 26.34
N TYR A 204 36.06 -8.84 25.29
CA TYR A 204 34.82 -8.07 25.16
C TYR A 204 34.12 -8.36 23.81
N PRO A 205 33.53 -9.57 23.65
CA PRO A 205 32.91 -10.00 22.39
C PRO A 205 31.57 -9.31 22.09
N ASP A 206 30.93 -8.70 23.08
CA ASP A 206 29.63 -8.03 22.89
C ASP A 206 29.77 -6.51 22.67
N GLU A 207 30.95 -5.94 22.96
CA GLU A 207 31.22 -4.51 22.78
C GLU A 207 31.26 -4.10 21.31
N SER A 208 30.84 -2.88 21.04
CA SER A 208 30.92 -2.31 19.69
C SER A 208 32.37 -1.95 19.32
N LEU A 209 32.61 -1.79 18.02
CA LEU A 209 33.92 -1.33 17.52
C LEU A 209 34.34 0.05 18.04
N LYS A 210 33.39 0.87 18.52
CA LYS A 210 33.66 2.17 19.11
C LYS A 210 34.16 1.99 20.54
N GLU A 211 33.45 1.22 21.36
CA GLU A 211 33.82 0.93 22.74
C GLU A 211 35.19 0.23 22.82
N LEU A 212 35.46 -0.77 21.95
CA LEU A 212 36.79 -1.39 21.85
C LEU A 212 37.91 -0.40 21.51
N GLY A 213 37.58 0.65 20.76
CA GLY A 213 38.52 1.68 20.37
C GLY A 213 38.86 2.65 21.49
N GLU A 214 37.88 2.92 22.35
CA GLU A 214 38.03 3.74 23.56
C GLU A 214 38.84 3.01 24.65
N MET A 215 38.86 1.68 24.64
CA MET A 215 39.67 0.84 25.54
C MET A 215 41.16 0.79 25.18
N LEU A 216 41.59 1.30 24.02
CA LEU A 216 42.99 1.36 23.61
C LEU A 216 43.68 2.62 24.14
N ASP A 217 45.00 2.53 24.33
CA ASP A 217 45.86 3.67 24.63
C ASP A 217 46.99 3.80 23.57
N PRO A 218 46.99 4.84 22.72
CA PRO A 218 45.99 5.90 22.63
C PRO A 218 44.65 5.43 22.02
N PRO A 219 43.51 6.08 22.32
CA PRO A 219 42.21 5.72 21.79
C PRO A 219 42.16 5.75 20.25
N VAL A 220 41.42 4.81 19.67
CA VAL A 220 41.29 4.65 18.21
C VAL A 220 39.83 4.73 17.82
N GLY A 221 39.50 5.54 16.81
CA GLY A 221 38.13 5.61 16.30
C GLY A 221 37.64 4.28 15.67
N LYS A 222 36.31 4.11 15.59
CA LYS A 222 35.63 2.94 15.01
C LYS A 222 36.24 2.43 13.69
N SER A 223 36.57 3.34 12.77
CA SER A 223 37.15 2.98 11.47
C SER A 223 38.55 2.34 11.60
N GLY A 224 39.37 2.86 12.52
CA GLY A 224 40.71 2.33 12.81
C GLY A 224 40.66 0.93 13.40
N ILE A 225 39.75 0.67 14.34
CA ILE A 225 39.49 -0.68 14.88
C ILE A 225 39.01 -1.63 13.79
N ASN A 226 38.01 -1.21 13.00
CA ASN A 226 37.50 -2.03 11.90
C ASN A 226 38.61 -2.42 10.90
N HIS A 227 39.50 -1.50 10.57
CA HIS A 227 40.62 -1.79 9.68
C HIS A 227 41.61 -2.80 10.27
N ARG A 228 41.90 -2.71 11.57
CA ARG A 228 42.76 -3.68 12.28
C ARG A 228 42.10 -5.07 12.33
N LEU A 229 40.81 -5.16 12.66
CA LEU A 229 40.07 -6.43 12.66
C LEU A 229 39.98 -7.06 11.27
N ARG A 230 39.79 -6.27 10.21
CA ARG A 230 39.85 -6.78 8.82
C ARG A 230 41.22 -7.36 8.47
N LYS A 231 42.32 -6.78 8.97
CA LYS A 231 43.66 -7.36 8.78
C LYS A 231 43.81 -8.68 9.52
N ILE A 232 43.28 -8.79 10.74
CA ILE A 232 43.27 -10.03 11.51
C ILE A 232 42.46 -11.10 10.78
N GLU A 233 41.26 -10.77 10.27
CA GLU A 233 40.46 -11.70 9.47
C GLU A 233 41.19 -12.18 8.21
N LYS A 234 41.96 -11.32 7.54
CA LYS A 234 42.80 -11.71 6.39
C LYS A 234 43.90 -12.69 6.77
N ILE A 235 44.60 -12.45 7.89
CA ILE A 235 45.63 -13.38 8.41
C ILE A 235 45.00 -14.74 8.73
N ALA A 236 43.82 -14.76 9.36
CA ALA A 236 43.10 -15.99 9.63
C ALA A 236 42.71 -16.73 8.34
N GLU A 237 42.39 -16.00 7.28
CA GLU A 237 42.07 -16.57 5.96
C GLU A 237 43.31 -17.16 5.26
N GLU A 238 44.47 -16.50 5.36
CA GLU A 238 45.75 -17.04 4.90
C GLU A 238 46.10 -18.35 5.62
N ILE A 239 45.84 -18.41 6.94
CA ILE A 239 45.99 -19.65 7.72
C ILE A 239 45.02 -20.74 7.25
N ARG A 240 43.73 -20.41 7.04
CA ARG A 240 42.72 -21.37 6.54
C ARG A 240 43.09 -21.94 5.17
N SER A 241 43.69 -21.13 4.32
CA SER A 241 44.08 -21.51 2.96
C SER A 241 45.46 -22.18 2.87
N GLY A 242 46.18 -22.31 4.00
CA GLY A 242 47.50 -22.97 4.05
C GLY A 242 48.65 -22.14 3.47
N ASN A 243 48.45 -20.82 3.32
CA ASN A 243 49.40 -19.89 2.70
C ASN A 243 50.14 -19.01 3.71
N TYR A 244 50.09 -19.36 5.00
CA TYR A 244 50.65 -18.59 6.11
C TYR A 244 52.06 -19.04 6.50
#